data_AF-A0A9Y4NTD4-F1
#
_entry.id   AF-A0A9Y4NTD4-F1
#
_cell.length_a   1.000
_cell.length_b   1.000
_cell.length_c   1.000
_cell.angle_alpha   90.00
_cell.angle_beta   90.00
_cell.angle_gamma   90.00
#
_symmetry.space_group_name_H-M   'P 1'
#
loop_
_entity.id
_entity.type
_entity.pdbx_description
1 polymer ?
#
loop_
_entity_poly.entity_id
_entity_poly.type
_entity_poly.pdbx_seq_one_letter_code
_entity_poly.pdbx_strand_id
1 'polypeptide(L)'
;MLLQGNDSSRWADPLRSNRSAPGGPGPEAVGGPGPEAVVVPAVFGLIFVVGVVGNCLVMVVIGKVRHLGARGGGGRRALSPTNVFVLNLSVADLSFLLCCVPLHATVYSLPEWLFGGFLCWFGHFFSSVSMLVSIFTLVAMSVDRYVAVVRSNKSACVRSRRNALAGLCVIWTLSLLCSVPVAQHHVLTNHPTAPNSTFCWENWAGASRRAYRVTVLLLGFLLPLLLISCCYARVLFHLHKKIKNMSKKSERSKAKTAQTVLLVVAAFTVCWMPHHIIVMWVEFGSFPLTDASFAFRIVSHCLSYGNSCVNPVLYAFLSENFRKACRQVFTCYLRSQPPPPPSGKVVRFRLDTFSTTHSTSNI
;
A
#
# COMPACT_ATOMS: atom_id res chain seq x y z
N MET A 1 -10.02 22.33 4.79
CA MET A 1 -11.38 22.72 5.18
C MET A 1 -11.82 21.94 6.40
N LEU A 2 -12.01 22.67 7.50
CA LEU A 2 -12.29 22.15 8.84
C LEU A 2 -13.77 22.36 9.12
N LEU A 3 -14.57 21.30 9.11
CA LEU A 3 -15.77 21.31 9.93
C LEU A 3 -15.42 20.71 11.29
N GLN A 4 -15.58 21.57 12.28
CA GLN A 4 -15.53 21.35 13.71
C GLN A 4 -16.17 19.99 14.04
N GLY A 5 -15.55 19.18 14.90
CA GLY A 5 -15.70 19.45 16.33
C GLY A 5 -17.12 19.03 16.74
N ASN A 6 -17.22 17.77 17.15
CA ASN A 6 -18.40 17.10 17.65
C ASN A 6 -19.05 17.88 18.81
N ASP A 7 -20.12 18.65 18.53
CA ASP A 7 -21.02 19.21 19.55
C ASP A 7 -22.47 19.26 19.02
N SER A 8 -23.10 18.09 18.93
CA SER A 8 -24.54 17.94 18.70
C SER A 8 -25.39 18.11 19.98
N SER A 9 -24.80 18.58 21.09
CA SER A 9 -25.48 18.75 22.39
C SER A 9 -25.78 20.20 22.78
N ARG A 10 -25.45 21.19 21.94
CA ARG A 10 -25.63 22.63 22.28
C ARG A 10 -26.87 23.31 21.70
N TRP A 11 -27.77 22.56 21.06
CA TRP A 11 -28.99 23.09 20.43
C TRP A 11 -30.28 22.68 21.13
N ALA A 12 -30.26 22.58 22.46
CA ALA A 12 -31.47 22.55 23.27
C ALA A 12 -31.40 23.72 24.27
N ASP A 13 -32.07 24.82 23.94
CA ASP A 13 -32.85 25.67 24.86
C ASP A 13 -33.16 27.03 24.21
N PRO A 14 -34.35 27.22 23.60
CA PRO A 14 -34.86 28.55 23.34
C PRO A 14 -35.54 29.03 24.62
N LEU A 15 -34.91 29.95 25.36
CA LEU A 15 -35.49 30.94 26.29
C LEU A 15 -34.53 31.23 27.46
N ARG A 16 -33.59 32.18 27.30
CA ARG A 16 -33.33 33.20 28.33
C ARG A 16 -32.39 34.31 27.88
N SER A 17 -32.80 35.52 28.24
CA SER A 17 -31.96 36.69 28.52
C SER A 17 -31.55 37.58 27.35
N ASN A 18 -32.53 38.34 26.91
CA ASN A 18 -32.42 39.72 26.44
C ASN A 18 -31.48 40.57 27.34
N ARG A 19 -30.36 41.08 26.80
CA ARG A 19 -29.66 42.29 27.28
C ARG A 19 -28.89 42.95 26.12
N SER A 20 -29.25 44.19 25.87
CA SER A 20 -28.71 45.14 24.90
C SER A 20 -27.33 45.67 25.31
N ALA A 21 -26.40 45.73 24.35
CA ALA A 21 -25.25 46.66 24.32
C ALA A 21 -24.74 46.83 22.86
N PRO A 22 -24.33 48.04 22.43
CA PRO A 22 -24.12 48.38 21.02
C PRO A 22 -22.65 48.33 20.58
N GLY A 23 -22.43 48.02 19.29
CA GLY A 23 -21.19 48.33 18.56
C GLY A 23 -20.13 47.22 18.52
N GLY A 24 -20.10 46.47 17.42
CA GLY A 24 -18.99 45.57 17.04
C GLY A 24 -18.77 45.62 15.52
N PRO A 25 -17.52 45.52 15.03
CA PRO A 25 -17.15 45.84 13.66
C PRO A 25 -17.69 44.81 12.65
N GLY A 26 -17.83 45.26 11.39
CA GLY A 26 -18.39 44.50 10.28
C GLY A 26 -17.67 43.18 9.96
N PRO A 27 -18.20 42.41 8.98
CA PRO A 27 -17.80 41.02 8.76
C PRO A 27 -16.31 40.93 8.42
N GLU A 28 -15.59 40.15 9.22
CA GLU A 28 -14.20 39.80 8.97
C GLU A 28 -14.06 39.21 7.56
N ALA A 29 -13.14 39.79 6.79
CA ALA A 29 -12.78 39.31 5.48
C ALA A 29 -12.34 37.83 5.58
N VAL A 30 -13.05 36.96 4.87
CA VAL A 30 -12.68 35.56 4.71
C VAL A 30 -11.28 35.50 4.12
N GLY A 31 -10.31 35.12 4.96
CA GLY A 31 -8.90 35.00 4.57
C GLY A 31 -8.75 34.07 3.36
N GLY A 32 -7.85 34.45 2.44
CA GLY A 32 -7.53 33.65 1.26
C GLY A 32 -7.06 32.23 1.62
N PRO A 33 -7.00 31.32 0.62
CA PRO A 33 -6.63 29.93 0.86
C PRO A 33 -5.26 29.84 1.55
N GLY A 34 -5.20 29.08 2.66
CA GLY A 34 -3.97 28.85 3.41
C GLY A 34 -2.92 28.08 2.59
N PRO A 35 -1.65 28.08 3.01
CA PRO A 35 -0.56 27.41 2.28
C PRO A 35 -0.81 25.92 2.03
N GLU A 36 -1.61 25.26 2.87
CA GLU A 36 -2.02 23.86 2.72
C GLU A 36 -2.79 23.58 1.41
N ALA A 37 -3.51 24.57 0.87
CA ALA A 37 -4.26 24.44 -0.37
C ALA A 37 -3.37 24.26 -1.61
N VAL A 38 -2.08 24.58 -1.48
CA VAL A 38 -1.06 24.43 -2.52
C VAL A 38 -0.06 23.32 -2.17
N VAL A 39 0.42 23.29 -0.92
CA VAL A 39 1.45 22.35 -0.47
C VAL A 39 0.94 20.90 -0.50
N VAL A 40 -0.26 20.63 -0.01
CA VAL A 40 -0.78 19.25 0.08
C VAL A 40 -1.02 18.64 -1.31
N PRO A 41 -1.69 19.32 -2.26
CA PRO A 41 -1.81 18.82 -3.63
C PRO A 41 -0.46 18.63 -4.33
N ALA A 42 0.53 19.49 -4.08
CA ALA A 42 1.88 19.32 -4.64
C ALA A 42 2.54 18.04 -4.11
N VAL A 43 2.43 17.76 -2.81
CA VAL A 43 2.91 16.51 -2.20
C VAL A 43 2.15 15.30 -2.76
N PHE A 44 0.84 15.39 -2.91
CA PHE A 44 0.03 14.32 -3.50
C PHE A 44 0.35 14.10 -4.98
N GLY A 45 0.68 15.16 -5.73
CA GLY A 45 1.17 15.08 -7.10
C GLY A 45 2.52 14.35 -7.19
N LEU A 46 3.44 14.62 -6.26
CA LEU A 46 4.71 13.89 -6.17
C LEU A 46 4.49 12.41 -5.85
N ILE A 47 3.63 12.11 -4.86
CA ILE A 47 3.21 10.74 -4.52
C ILE A 47 2.63 10.06 -5.76
N PHE A 48 1.72 10.73 -6.48
CA PHE A 48 1.11 10.20 -7.70
C PHE A 48 2.16 9.83 -8.75
N VAL A 49 3.07 10.74 -9.09
CA VAL A 49 4.09 10.51 -10.13
C VAL A 49 5.04 9.38 -9.72
N VAL A 50 5.62 9.44 -8.53
CA VAL A 50 6.56 8.43 -8.04
C VAL A 50 5.89 7.07 -7.94
N GLY A 51 4.68 7.04 -7.40
CA GLY A 51 3.90 5.83 -7.22
C GLY A 51 3.49 5.17 -8.53
N VAL A 52 2.98 5.94 -9.51
CA VAL A 52 2.58 5.42 -10.82
C VAL A 52 3.80 4.87 -11.55
N VAL A 53 4.87 5.66 -11.68
CA VAL A 53 6.10 5.24 -12.36
C VAL A 53 6.69 3.99 -11.69
N GLY A 54 6.80 4.00 -10.36
CA GLY A 54 7.36 2.89 -9.60
C GLY A 54 6.55 1.60 -9.74
N ASN A 55 5.23 1.65 -9.55
CA ASN A 55 4.38 0.46 -9.61
C ASN A 55 4.27 -0.08 -11.05
N CYS A 56 4.18 0.80 -12.07
CA CYS A 56 4.24 0.38 -13.46
C CYS A 56 5.57 -0.32 -13.79
N LEU A 57 6.71 0.22 -13.32
CA LEU A 57 8.01 -0.39 -13.52
C LEU A 57 8.07 -1.81 -12.93
N VAL A 58 7.56 -2.00 -11.70
CA VAL A 58 7.49 -3.31 -11.05
C VAL A 58 6.68 -4.30 -11.90
N MET A 59 5.50 -3.90 -12.38
CA MET A 59 4.66 -4.72 -13.24
C MET A 59 5.37 -5.11 -14.55
N VAL A 60 6.01 -4.14 -15.23
CA VAL A 60 6.75 -4.36 -16.48
C VAL A 60 7.91 -5.32 -16.28
N VAL A 61 8.69 -5.16 -15.22
CA VAL A 61 9.85 -6.03 -14.92
C VAL A 61 9.39 -7.46 -14.67
N ILE A 62 8.36 -7.67 -13.85
CA ILE A 62 7.81 -9.01 -13.59
C ILE A 62 7.23 -9.63 -14.87
N GLY A 63 6.49 -8.85 -15.66
CA GLY A 63 5.92 -9.29 -16.93
C GLY A 63 6.97 -9.70 -17.96
N LYS A 64 8.03 -8.90 -18.13
CA LYS A 64 9.11 -9.19 -19.08
C LYS A 64 9.99 -10.36 -18.65
N VAL A 65 10.30 -10.50 -17.36
CA VAL A 65 11.04 -11.67 -16.85
C VAL A 65 10.26 -12.97 -17.14
N ARG A 66 8.94 -12.93 -17.01
CA ARG A 66 8.06 -14.05 -17.37
C ARG A 66 8.09 -14.34 -18.88
N HIS A 67 8.02 -13.31 -19.71
CA HIS A 67 8.00 -13.43 -21.17
C HIS A 67 9.33 -13.91 -21.76
N LEU A 68 10.45 -13.34 -21.31
CA LEU A 68 11.80 -13.76 -21.73
C LEU A 68 12.09 -15.21 -21.35
N GLY A 69 11.63 -15.64 -20.17
CA GLY A 69 11.71 -17.05 -19.76
C GLY A 69 10.95 -18.00 -20.68
N ALA A 70 9.88 -17.54 -21.35
CA ALA A 70 9.08 -18.34 -22.27
C ALA A 70 9.63 -18.39 -23.71
N ARG A 71 10.37 -17.37 -24.15
CA ARG A 71 11.00 -17.32 -25.50
C ARG A 71 12.29 -18.13 -25.60
N GLY A 72 12.98 -18.37 -24.49
CA GLY A 72 14.27 -19.09 -24.44
C GLY A 72 14.16 -20.63 -24.46
N GLY A 73 13.10 -21.21 -25.02
CA GLY A 73 12.92 -22.68 -25.15
C GLY A 73 12.52 -23.42 -23.87
N GLY A 74 12.53 -22.78 -22.70
CA GLY A 74 11.88 -23.30 -21.50
C GLY A 74 10.41 -22.84 -21.47
N GLY A 75 9.45 -23.75 -21.37
CA GLY A 75 8.02 -23.42 -21.35
C GLY A 75 7.63 -22.31 -20.35
N ARG A 76 6.42 -21.72 -20.49
CA ARG A 76 5.90 -20.61 -19.66
C ARG A 76 6.35 -20.71 -18.20
N ARG A 77 7.36 -19.93 -17.81
CA ARG A 77 7.85 -19.92 -16.43
C ARG A 77 6.75 -19.40 -15.52
N ALA A 78 6.21 -20.28 -14.69
CA ALA A 78 5.19 -19.91 -13.72
C ALA A 78 5.73 -18.82 -12.78
N LEU A 79 4.92 -17.80 -12.49
CA LEU A 79 5.26 -16.78 -11.51
C LEU A 79 5.48 -17.45 -10.15
N SER A 80 6.55 -17.05 -9.46
CA SER A 80 6.73 -17.47 -8.07
C SER A 80 5.57 -16.92 -7.22
N PRO A 81 5.15 -17.61 -6.15
CA PRO A 81 4.12 -17.11 -5.24
C PRO A 81 4.40 -15.70 -4.71
N THR A 82 5.67 -15.38 -4.42
CA THR A 82 6.06 -14.03 -4.03
C THR A 82 5.81 -13.01 -5.14
N ASN A 83 6.12 -13.34 -6.40
CA ASN A 83 5.89 -12.44 -7.51
C ASN A 83 4.39 -12.17 -7.73
N VAL A 84 3.53 -13.13 -7.37
CA VAL A 84 2.06 -12.95 -7.38
C VAL A 84 1.64 -11.90 -6.35
N PHE A 85 2.15 -11.97 -5.11
CA PHE A 85 1.86 -10.96 -4.08
C PHE A 85 2.42 -9.57 -4.43
N VAL A 86 3.64 -9.50 -4.95
CA VAL A 86 4.25 -8.23 -5.38
C VAL A 86 3.44 -7.61 -6.52
N LEU A 87 2.98 -8.41 -7.48
CA LEU A 87 2.12 -7.93 -8.56
C LEU A 87 0.77 -7.45 -8.04
N ASN A 88 0.15 -8.15 -7.08
CA ASN A 88 -1.08 -7.72 -6.43
C ASN A 88 -0.91 -6.36 -5.75
N LEU A 89 0.19 -6.18 -5.01
CA LEU A 89 0.49 -4.92 -4.32
C LEU A 89 0.63 -3.77 -5.32
N SER A 90 1.36 -3.96 -6.42
CA SER A 90 1.48 -2.93 -7.46
C SER A 90 0.18 -2.61 -8.17
N VAL A 91 -0.71 -3.59 -8.37
CA VAL A 91 -2.04 -3.34 -8.96
C VAL A 91 -2.94 -2.57 -7.99
N ALA A 92 -2.94 -2.95 -6.70
CA ALA A 92 -3.72 -2.26 -5.67
C ALA A 92 -3.24 -0.81 -5.48
N ASP A 93 -1.93 -0.62 -5.31
CA ASP A 93 -1.32 0.71 -5.17
C ASP A 93 -1.57 1.57 -6.40
N LEU A 94 -1.40 1.04 -7.62
CA LEU A 94 -1.69 1.79 -8.85
C LEU A 94 -3.17 2.20 -8.94
N SER A 95 -4.08 1.28 -8.60
CA SER A 95 -5.51 1.58 -8.62
C SER A 95 -5.88 2.67 -7.60
N PHE A 96 -5.30 2.61 -6.40
CA PHE A 96 -5.48 3.64 -5.37
C PHE A 96 -4.94 5.00 -5.80
N LEU A 97 -3.73 5.02 -6.39
CA LEU A 97 -3.12 6.25 -6.90
C LEU A 97 -3.98 6.90 -7.99
N LEU A 98 -4.55 6.11 -8.91
CA LEU A 98 -5.37 6.63 -9.99
C LEU A 98 -6.77 7.07 -9.53
N CYS A 99 -7.41 6.30 -8.66
CA CYS A 99 -8.82 6.51 -8.31
C CYS A 99 -9.01 7.41 -7.07
N CYS A 100 -8.11 7.37 -6.09
CA CYS A 100 -8.33 8.03 -4.80
C CYS A 100 -7.49 9.30 -4.64
N VAL A 101 -6.22 9.30 -5.04
CA VAL A 101 -5.30 10.42 -4.75
C VAL A 101 -5.72 11.74 -5.39
N PRO A 102 -6.13 11.81 -6.67
CA PRO A 102 -6.58 13.06 -7.27
C PRO A 102 -7.83 13.62 -6.59
N LEU A 103 -8.81 12.76 -6.29
CA LEU A 103 -10.02 13.15 -5.56
C LEU A 103 -9.66 13.70 -4.18
N HIS A 104 -8.79 13.03 -3.45
CA HIS A 104 -8.41 13.47 -2.11
C HIS A 104 -7.53 14.73 -2.11
N ALA A 105 -6.73 14.96 -3.15
CA ALA A 105 -5.96 16.20 -3.30
C ALA A 105 -6.90 17.42 -3.40
N THR A 106 -8.00 17.28 -4.13
CA THR A 106 -8.96 18.38 -4.32
C THR A 106 -9.69 18.78 -3.05
N VAL A 107 -9.79 17.92 -2.04
CA VAL A 107 -10.36 18.26 -0.72
C VAL A 107 -9.55 19.37 -0.01
N TYR A 108 -8.27 19.54 -0.36
CA TYR A 108 -7.42 20.61 0.17
C TYR A 108 -7.47 21.89 -0.67
N SER A 109 -7.73 21.80 -1.98
CA SER A 109 -7.77 22.96 -2.88
C SER A 109 -9.15 23.55 -3.09
N LEU A 110 -10.20 22.72 -3.02
CA LEU A 110 -11.57 23.13 -3.30
C LEU A 110 -12.33 23.34 -1.98
N PRO A 111 -13.16 24.40 -1.91
CA PRO A 111 -14.01 24.65 -0.76
C PRO A 111 -15.26 23.74 -0.72
N GLU A 112 -15.47 22.91 -1.74
CA GLU A 112 -16.65 22.06 -1.82
C GLU A 112 -16.38 20.79 -2.62
N TRP A 113 -17.18 19.76 -2.37
CA TRP A 113 -17.11 18.48 -3.07
C TRP A 113 -17.94 18.52 -4.35
N LEU A 114 -17.26 18.53 -5.51
CA LEU A 114 -17.89 18.65 -6.84
C LEU A 114 -18.14 17.32 -7.56
N PHE A 115 -17.65 16.20 -7.02
CA PHE A 115 -17.59 14.91 -7.73
C PHE A 115 -18.85 14.04 -7.56
N GLY A 116 -19.89 14.59 -6.95
CA GLY A 116 -21.17 13.91 -6.70
C GLY A 116 -21.10 12.81 -5.64
N GLY A 117 -22.25 12.19 -5.36
CA GLY A 117 -22.38 11.20 -4.29
C GLY A 117 -21.64 9.89 -4.54
N PHE A 118 -21.58 9.42 -5.80
CA PHE A 118 -20.89 8.18 -6.15
C PHE A 118 -19.41 8.22 -5.78
N LEU A 119 -18.67 9.25 -6.23
CA LEU A 119 -17.25 9.36 -5.96
C LEU A 119 -16.93 9.66 -4.49
N CYS A 120 -17.88 10.23 -3.74
CA CYS A 120 -17.74 10.42 -2.29
C CYS A 120 -17.63 9.08 -1.57
N TRP A 121 -18.66 8.23 -1.65
CA TRP A 121 -18.62 6.96 -0.95
C TRP A 121 -17.62 5.99 -1.59
N PHE A 122 -17.53 5.94 -2.93
CA PHE A 122 -16.63 5.04 -3.65
C PHE A 122 -15.16 5.38 -3.38
N GLY A 123 -14.79 6.66 -3.37
CA GLY A 123 -13.40 7.09 -3.12
C GLY A 123 -12.92 6.67 -1.73
N HIS A 124 -13.73 6.88 -0.71
CA HIS A 124 -13.42 6.49 0.67
C HIS A 124 -13.48 4.96 0.87
N PHE A 125 -14.47 4.29 0.30
CA PHE A 125 -14.59 2.83 0.30
C PHE A 125 -13.35 2.18 -0.34
N PHE A 126 -12.99 2.61 -1.55
CA PHE A 126 -11.89 2.03 -2.30
C PHE A 126 -10.53 2.33 -1.65
N SER A 127 -10.38 3.52 -1.04
CA SER A 127 -9.22 3.84 -0.20
C SER A 127 -9.06 2.84 0.95
N SER A 128 -10.15 2.55 1.68
CA SER A 128 -10.14 1.58 2.79
C SER A 128 -9.86 0.15 2.32
N VAL A 129 -10.45 -0.27 1.19
CA VAL A 129 -10.17 -1.58 0.59
C VAL A 129 -8.70 -1.70 0.21
N SER A 130 -8.15 -0.70 -0.49
CA SER A 130 -6.75 -0.73 -0.93
C SER A 130 -5.79 -0.76 0.25
N MET A 131 -6.05 0.02 1.29
CA MET A 131 -5.30 -0.03 2.54
C MET A 131 -5.24 -1.46 3.09
N LEU A 132 -6.40 -2.09 3.32
CA LEU A 132 -6.49 -3.44 3.88
C LEU A 132 -5.86 -4.51 2.97
N VAL A 133 -6.06 -4.42 1.65
CA VAL A 133 -5.45 -5.32 0.68
C VAL A 133 -3.92 -5.23 0.76
N SER A 134 -3.36 -4.02 0.80
CA SER A 134 -1.92 -3.81 0.92
C SER A 134 -1.37 -4.39 2.23
N ILE A 135 -2.06 -4.14 3.36
CA ILE A 135 -1.70 -4.68 4.69
C ILE A 135 -1.68 -6.21 4.69
N PHE A 136 -2.78 -6.83 4.30
CA PHE A 136 -2.87 -8.29 4.33
C PHE A 136 -1.94 -8.93 3.30
N THR A 137 -1.64 -8.25 2.20
CA THR A 137 -0.59 -8.67 1.25
C THR A 137 0.79 -8.67 1.91
N LEU A 138 1.14 -7.64 2.70
CA LEU A 138 2.41 -7.61 3.46
C LEU A 138 2.50 -8.73 4.50
N VAL A 139 1.40 -9.04 5.19
CA VAL A 139 1.31 -10.20 6.09
C VAL A 139 1.55 -11.49 5.32
N ALA A 140 0.86 -11.69 4.19
CA ALA A 140 1.01 -12.87 3.35
C ALA A 140 2.44 -13.01 2.80
N MET A 141 3.08 -11.92 2.39
CA MET A 141 4.49 -11.89 1.98
C MET A 141 5.43 -12.28 3.14
N SER A 142 5.14 -11.84 4.36
CA SER A 142 5.92 -12.18 5.57
C SER A 142 5.79 -13.67 5.91
N VAL A 143 4.58 -14.23 5.82
CA VAL A 143 4.32 -15.66 5.99
C VAL A 143 4.99 -16.48 4.89
N ASP A 144 4.90 -16.04 3.62
CA ASP A 144 5.58 -16.66 2.47
C ASP A 144 7.08 -16.76 2.74
N ARG A 145 7.69 -15.71 3.29
CA ARG A 145 9.11 -15.68 3.68
C ARG A 145 9.43 -16.62 4.84
N TYR A 146 8.61 -16.61 5.90
CA TYR A 146 8.74 -17.55 7.01
C TYR A 146 8.72 -19.00 6.52
N VAL A 147 7.77 -19.37 5.67
CA VAL A 147 7.66 -20.73 5.12
C VAL A 147 8.90 -21.10 4.30
N ALA A 148 9.39 -20.22 3.43
CA ALA A 148 10.57 -20.50 2.61
C ALA A 148 11.86 -20.69 3.42
N VAL A 149 12.04 -19.93 4.50
CA VAL A 149 13.30 -19.93 5.26
C VAL A 149 13.27 -20.95 6.41
N VAL A 150 12.18 -20.98 7.18
CA VAL A 150 12.08 -21.78 8.40
C VAL A 150 11.51 -23.16 8.11
N ARG A 151 10.54 -23.28 7.18
CA ARG A 151 9.87 -24.55 6.83
C ARG A 151 10.29 -25.07 5.45
N SER A 152 11.60 -25.03 5.15
CA SER A 152 12.14 -25.39 3.83
C SER A 152 11.66 -26.75 3.28
N ASN A 153 11.51 -27.77 4.14
CA ASN A 153 11.09 -29.11 3.71
C ASN A 153 9.62 -29.17 3.24
N LYS A 154 8.74 -28.33 3.82
CA LYS A 154 7.32 -28.24 3.40
C LYS A 154 7.08 -27.10 2.39
N SER A 155 8.12 -26.31 2.11
CA SER A 155 8.06 -25.09 1.29
C SER A 155 7.52 -25.37 -0.12
N ALA A 156 7.92 -26.46 -0.75
CA ALA A 156 7.50 -26.79 -2.12
C ALA A 156 5.98 -27.05 -2.24
N CYS A 157 5.37 -27.68 -1.23
CA CYS A 157 3.93 -27.95 -1.20
C CYS A 157 3.12 -26.69 -0.87
N VAL A 158 3.58 -25.91 0.12
CA VAL A 158 2.84 -24.73 0.59
C VAL A 158 2.96 -23.56 -0.38
N ARG A 159 4.15 -23.31 -0.93
CA ARG A 159 4.41 -22.20 -1.86
C ARG A 159 4.05 -22.58 -3.29
N SER A 160 2.79 -22.96 -3.48
CA SER A 160 2.20 -23.19 -4.80
C SER A 160 1.50 -21.92 -5.31
N ARG A 161 1.39 -21.80 -6.64
CA ARG A 161 0.64 -20.70 -7.26
C ARG A 161 -0.84 -20.72 -6.88
N ARG A 162 -1.43 -21.92 -6.76
CA ARG A 162 -2.83 -22.11 -6.37
C ARG A 162 -3.10 -21.55 -4.96
N ASN A 163 -2.22 -21.84 -4.01
CA ASN A 163 -2.33 -21.33 -2.64
C ASN A 163 -2.14 -19.81 -2.58
N ALA A 164 -1.24 -19.26 -3.39
CA ALA A 164 -1.06 -17.81 -3.49
C ALA A 164 -2.32 -17.11 -4.03
N LEU A 165 -2.91 -17.64 -5.10
CA LEU A 165 -4.15 -17.11 -5.66
C LEU A 165 -5.34 -17.25 -4.69
N ALA A 166 -5.47 -18.39 -4.01
CA ALA A 166 -6.48 -18.57 -2.97
C ALA A 166 -6.30 -17.55 -1.83
N GLY A 167 -5.05 -17.31 -1.42
CA GLY A 167 -4.71 -16.27 -0.44
C GLY A 167 -5.13 -14.87 -0.91
N LEU A 168 -4.90 -14.52 -2.18
CA LEU A 168 -5.39 -13.26 -2.73
C LEU A 168 -6.92 -13.15 -2.68
N CYS A 169 -7.65 -14.20 -3.05
CA CYS A 169 -9.11 -14.19 -2.95
C CYS A 169 -9.57 -13.92 -1.52
N VAL A 170 -8.95 -14.56 -0.52
CA VAL A 170 -9.24 -14.30 0.90
C VAL A 170 -8.93 -12.85 1.28
N ILE A 171 -7.78 -12.33 0.88
CA ILE A 171 -7.37 -10.94 1.14
C ILE A 171 -8.40 -9.95 0.60
N TRP A 172 -8.79 -10.10 -0.66
CA TRP A 172 -9.75 -9.21 -1.30
C TRP A 172 -11.14 -9.30 -0.66
N THR A 173 -11.64 -10.51 -0.43
CA THR A 173 -12.95 -10.70 0.21
C THR A 173 -12.99 -10.09 1.60
N LEU A 174 -11.98 -10.35 2.46
CA LEU A 174 -11.92 -9.76 3.79
C LEU A 174 -11.83 -8.23 3.74
N SER A 175 -11.02 -7.68 2.84
CA SER A 175 -10.84 -6.22 2.71
C SER A 175 -12.12 -5.53 2.22
N LEU A 176 -12.83 -6.14 1.28
CA LEU A 176 -14.12 -5.66 0.79
C LEU A 176 -15.17 -5.66 1.90
N LEU A 177 -15.31 -6.79 2.61
CA LEU A 177 -16.27 -6.93 3.72
C LEU A 177 -16.00 -5.94 4.85
N CYS A 178 -14.74 -5.80 5.27
CA CYS A 178 -14.35 -4.84 6.31
C CYS A 178 -14.53 -3.37 5.90
N SER A 179 -14.63 -3.08 4.60
CA SER A 179 -14.79 -1.71 4.10
C SER A 179 -16.26 -1.32 3.84
N VAL A 180 -17.21 -2.27 3.88
CA VAL A 180 -18.64 -2.00 3.65
C VAL A 180 -19.19 -0.85 4.53
N PRO A 181 -18.89 -0.77 5.84
CA PRO A 181 -19.41 0.33 6.66
C PRO A 181 -18.96 1.72 6.17
N VAL A 182 -17.78 1.82 5.56
CA VAL A 182 -17.28 3.08 4.99
C VAL A 182 -18.16 3.54 3.83
N ALA A 183 -18.56 2.61 2.95
CA ALA A 183 -19.45 2.89 1.84
C ALA A 183 -20.85 3.32 2.31
N GLN A 184 -21.35 2.71 3.38
CA GLN A 184 -22.68 3.02 3.92
C GLN A 184 -22.73 4.37 4.64
N HIS A 185 -21.63 4.75 5.30
CA HIS A 185 -21.60 5.91 6.17
C HIS A 185 -20.93 7.14 5.56
N HIS A 186 -20.23 7.05 4.42
CA HIS A 186 -19.80 8.25 3.69
C HIS A 186 -20.92 8.72 2.76
N VAL A 187 -21.47 9.89 3.04
CA VAL A 187 -22.59 10.45 2.30
C VAL A 187 -22.30 11.88 1.87
N LEU A 188 -22.95 12.29 0.79
CA LEU A 188 -22.94 13.68 0.35
C LEU A 188 -23.91 14.48 1.20
N THR A 189 -23.42 15.52 1.90
CA THR A 189 -24.20 16.38 2.77
C THR A 189 -24.08 17.84 2.34
N ASN A 190 -25.08 18.67 2.65
CA ASN A 190 -25.03 20.11 2.41
C ASN A 190 -24.27 20.80 3.55
N HIS A 191 -23.59 21.91 3.23
CA HIS A 191 -22.91 22.73 4.22
C HIS A 191 -23.94 23.39 5.15
N PRO A 192 -23.75 23.35 6.48
CA PRO A 192 -24.71 23.91 7.43
C PRO A 192 -24.97 25.41 7.24
N THR A 193 -23.96 26.15 6.75
CA THR A 193 -24.02 27.61 6.59
C THR A 193 -23.96 28.07 5.13
N ALA A 194 -23.90 27.14 4.16
CA ALA A 194 -23.87 27.45 2.73
C ALA A 194 -24.75 26.43 1.96
N PRO A 195 -26.06 26.71 1.78
CA PRO A 195 -27.03 25.73 1.29
C PRO A 195 -26.75 25.20 -0.13
N ASN A 196 -25.89 25.87 -0.90
CA ASN A 196 -25.49 25.46 -2.25
C ASN A 196 -24.15 24.71 -2.31
N SER A 197 -23.46 24.51 -1.18
CA SER A 197 -22.17 23.81 -1.14
C SER A 197 -22.31 22.42 -0.54
N THR A 198 -21.74 21.42 -1.20
CA THR A 198 -21.80 20.02 -0.80
C THR A 198 -20.47 19.50 -0.26
N PHE A 199 -20.53 18.56 0.68
CA PHE A 199 -19.39 17.94 1.35
C PHE A 199 -19.54 16.42 1.37
N CYS A 200 -18.42 15.71 1.27
CA CYS A 200 -18.37 14.28 1.54
C CYS A 200 -18.02 14.06 3.00
N TRP A 201 -18.94 13.47 3.79
CA TRP A 201 -18.77 13.34 5.23
C TRP A 201 -19.25 12.00 5.79
N GLU A 202 -18.68 11.60 6.92
CA GLU A 202 -19.05 10.40 7.64
C GLU A 202 -20.31 10.63 8.52
N ASN A 203 -21.40 9.92 8.23
CA ASN A 203 -22.66 9.97 8.96
C ASN A 203 -23.00 8.63 9.64
N TRP A 204 -22.65 8.54 10.91
CA TRP A 204 -22.78 7.34 11.73
C TRP A 204 -22.78 7.64 13.23
N ALA A 205 -23.50 6.81 13.98
CA ALA A 205 -23.60 6.89 15.43
C ALA A 205 -22.24 6.72 16.11
N GLY A 206 -22.02 7.44 17.22
CA GLY A 206 -20.72 7.45 17.91
C GLY A 206 -20.23 6.07 18.35
N ALA A 207 -21.11 5.21 18.87
CA ALA A 207 -20.73 3.87 19.31
C ALA A 207 -20.25 2.97 18.15
N SER A 208 -21.01 2.91 17.06
CA SER A 208 -20.66 2.14 15.86
C SER A 208 -19.38 2.67 15.21
N ARG A 209 -19.21 4.00 15.19
CA ARG A 209 -17.99 4.67 14.74
C ARG A 209 -16.75 4.25 15.51
N ARG A 210 -16.83 4.30 16.85
CA ARG A 210 -15.76 3.86 17.75
C ARG A 210 -15.41 2.40 17.53
N ALA A 211 -16.43 1.54 17.51
CA ALA A 211 -16.23 0.10 17.32
C ALA A 211 -15.53 -0.19 15.99
N TYR A 212 -15.92 0.47 14.90
CA TYR A 212 -15.27 0.34 13.61
C TYR A 212 -13.83 0.85 13.61
N ARG A 213 -13.58 2.06 14.14
CA ARG A 213 -12.22 2.62 14.21
C ARG A 213 -11.28 1.68 14.98
N VAL A 214 -11.72 1.17 16.13
CA VAL A 214 -10.96 0.18 16.92
C VAL A 214 -10.76 -1.13 16.13
N THR A 215 -11.79 -1.61 15.45
CA THR A 215 -11.67 -2.82 14.61
C THR A 215 -10.63 -2.64 13.50
N VAL A 216 -10.64 -1.49 12.82
CA VAL A 216 -9.65 -1.16 11.78
C VAL A 216 -8.25 -1.00 12.38
N LEU A 217 -8.09 -0.43 13.57
CA LEU A 217 -6.79 -0.39 14.26
C LEU A 217 -6.27 -1.80 14.56
N LEU A 218 -7.12 -2.68 15.07
CA LEU A 218 -6.73 -4.04 15.41
C LEU A 218 -6.38 -4.85 14.17
N LEU A 219 -7.27 -4.88 13.17
CA LEU A 219 -7.12 -5.70 11.97
C LEU A 219 -6.17 -5.09 10.94
N GLY A 220 -6.16 -3.76 10.83
CA GLY A 220 -5.36 -3.01 9.84
C GLY A 220 -3.96 -2.63 10.34
N PHE A 221 -3.69 -2.66 11.65
CA PHE A 221 -2.39 -2.22 12.16
C PHE A 221 -1.79 -3.18 13.19
N LEU A 222 -2.43 -3.39 14.34
CA LEU A 222 -1.82 -4.10 15.47
C LEU A 222 -1.63 -5.60 15.21
N LEU A 223 -2.66 -6.29 14.72
CA LEU A 223 -2.57 -7.72 14.37
C LEU A 223 -1.58 -7.97 13.23
N PRO A 224 -1.63 -7.23 12.09
CA PRO A 224 -0.60 -7.32 11.05
C PRO A 224 0.81 -7.11 11.59
N LEU A 225 1.04 -6.07 12.40
CA LEU A 225 2.35 -5.75 12.96
C LEU A 225 2.86 -6.90 13.84
N LEU A 226 2.00 -7.48 14.68
CA LEU A 226 2.34 -8.63 15.52
C LEU A 226 2.69 -9.86 14.68
N LEU A 227 1.85 -10.22 13.69
CA LEU A 227 2.06 -11.40 12.85
C LEU A 227 3.36 -11.29 12.05
N ILE A 228 3.60 -10.12 11.48
CA ILE A 228 4.80 -9.80 10.73
C ILE A 228 6.04 -9.87 11.65
N SER A 229 6.00 -9.21 12.81
CA SER A 229 7.10 -9.20 13.77
C SER A 229 7.45 -10.61 14.24
N CYS A 230 6.43 -11.42 14.55
CA CYS A 230 6.60 -12.84 14.91
C CYS A 230 7.24 -13.65 13.77
N CYS A 231 6.78 -13.45 12.52
CA CYS A 231 7.36 -14.12 11.36
C CYS A 231 8.85 -13.77 11.20
N TYR A 232 9.21 -12.49 11.32
CA TYR A 232 10.59 -12.03 11.17
C TYR A 232 11.50 -12.47 12.32
N ALA A 233 11.02 -12.40 13.56
CA ALA A 233 11.75 -12.91 14.72
C ALA A 233 12.11 -14.38 14.53
N ARG A 234 11.16 -15.21 14.05
CA ARG A 234 11.41 -16.64 13.75
C ARG A 234 12.36 -16.84 12.57
N VAL A 235 12.27 -16.02 11.52
CA VAL A 235 13.18 -16.07 10.37
C VAL A 235 14.62 -15.74 10.80
N LEU A 236 14.80 -14.64 11.53
CA LEU A 236 16.11 -14.20 12.01
C LEU A 236 16.71 -15.22 12.99
N PHE A 237 15.92 -15.71 13.94
CA PHE A 237 16.35 -16.74 14.87
C PHE A 237 16.78 -18.03 14.15
N HIS A 238 16.00 -18.48 13.16
CA HIS A 238 16.36 -19.68 12.39
C HIS A 238 17.62 -19.46 11.54
N LEU A 239 17.77 -18.28 10.93
CA LEU A 239 18.98 -17.91 10.20
C LEU A 239 20.19 -17.91 11.12
N HIS A 240 20.11 -17.31 12.32
CA HIS A 240 21.19 -17.27 13.30
C HIS A 240 21.53 -18.67 13.86
N LYS A 241 20.54 -19.52 14.11
CA LYS A 241 20.76 -20.86 14.69
C LYS A 241 21.36 -21.87 13.69
N LYS A 242 21.01 -21.78 12.39
CA LYS A 242 21.47 -22.73 11.36
C LYS A 242 22.72 -22.28 10.57
N ILE A 243 23.45 -21.26 11.05
CA ILE A 243 24.68 -20.74 10.41
C ILE A 243 25.73 -21.83 10.17
N LYS A 244 25.78 -22.89 10.99
CA LYS A 244 26.80 -23.95 10.87
C LYS A 244 26.64 -24.88 9.66
N ASN A 245 25.46 -25.01 9.05
CA ASN A 245 25.18 -26.02 8.01
C ASN A 245 24.81 -25.42 6.63
N MET A 246 24.95 -24.11 6.43
CA MET A 246 24.63 -23.44 5.16
C MET A 246 25.87 -22.85 4.51
N SER A 247 25.96 -22.93 3.18
CA SER A 247 26.98 -22.18 2.43
C SER A 247 26.83 -20.68 2.68
N LYS A 248 27.96 -19.98 2.95
CA LYS A 248 28.05 -18.53 3.16
C LYS A 248 27.33 -17.70 2.09
N LYS A 249 27.27 -18.20 0.84
CA LYS A 249 26.56 -17.54 -0.29
C LYS A 249 25.02 -17.63 -0.16
N SER A 250 24.50 -18.76 0.30
CA SER A 250 23.07 -19.00 0.51
C SER A 250 22.55 -18.22 1.73
N GLU A 251 23.37 -18.13 2.78
CA GLU A 251 23.13 -17.34 3.98
C GLU A 251 22.95 -15.85 3.65
N ARG A 252 23.94 -15.24 2.97
CA ARG A 252 23.92 -13.81 2.61
C ARG A 252 22.70 -13.44 1.77
N SER A 253 22.26 -14.33 0.85
CA SER A 253 21.07 -14.09 0.03
C SER A 253 19.77 -14.12 0.85
N LYS A 254 19.66 -15.02 1.83
CA LYS A 254 18.47 -15.15 2.68
C LYS A 254 18.38 -14.01 3.70
N ALA A 255 19.50 -13.63 4.30
CA ALA A 255 19.59 -12.50 5.23
C ALA A 255 19.20 -11.18 4.54
N LYS A 256 19.74 -10.89 3.35
CA LYS A 256 19.37 -9.69 2.57
C LYS A 256 17.88 -9.64 2.23
N THR A 257 17.30 -10.79 1.88
CA THR A 257 15.87 -10.87 1.58
C THR A 257 15.03 -10.62 2.83
N ALA A 258 15.42 -11.16 3.99
CA ALA A 258 14.76 -10.89 5.27
C ALA A 258 14.87 -9.42 5.67
N GLN A 259 16.06 -8.82 5.51
CA GLN A 259 16.30 -7.40 5.76
C GLN A 259 15.44 -6.49 4.88
N THR A 260 15.30 -6.82 3.59
CA THR A 260 14.47 -6.04 2.66
C THR A 260 13.03 -5.99 3.12
N VAL A 261 12.48 -7.11 3.58
CA VAL A 261 11.08 -7.11 4.03
C VAL A 261 10.94 -6.50 5.43
N LEU A 262 11.91 -6.65 6.34
CA LEU A 262 11.90 -5.90 7.61
C LEU A 262 11.82 -4.39 7.36
N LEU A 263 12.52 -3.89 6.35
CA LEU A 263 12.45 -2.48 5.95
C LEU A 263 11.09 -2.10 5.36
N VAL A 264 10.46 -2.98 4.57
CA VAL A 264 9.08 -2.78 4.09
C VAL A 264 8.10 -2.67 5.25
N VAL A 265 8.30 -3.47 6.29
CA VAL A 265 7.46 -3.47 7.49
C VAL A 265 7.67 -2.19 8.29
N ALA A 266 8.92 -1.80 8.53
CA ALA A 266 9.24 -0.56 9.21
C ALA A 266 8.64 0.65 8.47
N ALA A 267 8.75 0.67 7.15
CA ALA A 267 8.19 1.74 6.34
C ALA A 267 6.66 1.76 6.41
N PHE A 268 6.00 0.60 6.35
CA PHE A 268 4.56 0.48 6.59
C PHE A 268 4.17 1.05 7.97
N THR A 269 4.87 0.66 9.04
CA THR A 269 4.61 1.16 10.39
C THR A 269 4.74 2.68 10.46
N VAL A 270 5.82 3.23 9.92
CA VAL A 270 6.06 4.69 9.92
C VAL A 270 4.99 5.43 9.12
N CYS A 271 4.55 4.88 7.98
CA CYS A 271 3.55 5.53 7.13
C CYS A 271 2.14 5.53 7.77
N TRP A 272 1.74 4.45 8.45
CA TRP A 272 0.37 4.26 8.94
C TRP A 272 0.17 4.59 10.42
N MET A 273 1.20 4.47 11.25
CA MET A 273 1.10 4.72 12.68
C MET A 273 0.58 6.14 13.01
N PRO A 274 1.09 7.22 12.41
CA PRO A 274 0.63 8.58 12.73
C PRO A 274 -0.85 8.76 12.43
N HIS A 275 -1.33 8.21 11.31
CA HIS A 275 -2.74 8.24 10.94
C HIS A 275 -3.63 7.55 11.99
N HIS A 276 -3.26 6.34 12.42
CA HIS A 276 -4.01 5.61 13.45
C HIS A 276 -4.00 6.33 14.80
N ILE A 277 -2.87 6.94 15.20
CA ILE A 277 -2.78 7.74 16.43
C ILE A 277 -3.78 8.89 16.38
N ILE A 278 -3.82 9.64 15.27
CA ILE A 278 -4.72 10.79 15.14
C ILE A 278 -6.18 10.35 15.15
N VAL A 279 -6.54 9.30 14.41
CA VAL A 279 -7.92 8.80 14.37
C VAL A 279 -8.39 8.38 15.77
N MET A 280 -7.53 7.75 16.57
CA MET A 280 -7.86 7.38 17.95
C MET A 280 -7.91 8.57 18.89
N TRP A 281 -6.98 9.52 18.76
CA TRP A 281 -6.94 10.72 19.59
C TRP A 281 -8.18 11.59 19.36
N VAL A 282 -8.59 11.77 18.10
CA VAL A 282 -9.83 12.48 17.75
C VAL A 282 -11.08 11.77 18.28
N GLU A 283 -11.08 10.44 18.31
CA GLU A 283 -12.27 9.68 18.71
C GLU A 283 -12.44 9.55 20.23
N PHE A 284 -11.34 9.36 20.97
CA PHE A 284 -11.37 9.03 22.41
C PHE A 284 -10.79 10.11 23.30
N GLY A 285 -10.14 11.14 22.76
CA GLY A 285 -9.51 12.20 23.53
C GLY A 285 -9.86 13.59 23.03
N SER A 286 -9.24 14.58 23.65
CA SER A 286 -9.36 15.99 23.26
C SER A 286 -8.26 16.32 22.26
N PHE A 287 -8.53 16.21 20.97
CA PHE A 287 -7.57 16.59 19.94
C PHE A 287 -7.48 18.13 19.85
N PRO A 288 -6.32 18.74 20.10
CA PRO A 288 -6.20 20.20 20.09
C PRO A 288 -6.40 20.74 18.68
N LEU A 289 -7.09 21.88 18.57
CA LEU A 289 -7.30 22.60 17.31
C LEU A 289 -6.24 23.70 17.14
N THR A 290 -4.97 23.31 17.16
CA THR A 290 -3.82 24.21 16.95
C THR A 290 -3.20 23.99 15.58
N ASP A 291 -2.43 24.98 15.08
CA ASP A 291 -1.69 24.87 13.83
C ASP A 291 -0.76 23.64 13.81
N ALA A 292 -0.12 23.34 14.93
CA ALA A 292 0.72 22.16 15.09
C ALA A 292 -0.07 20.85 14.94
N SER A 293 -1.25 20.76 15.54
CA SER A 293 -2.13 19.60 15.43
C SER A 293 -2.68 19.43 14.00
N PHE A 294 -2.97 20.53 13.32
CA PHE A 294 -3.40 20.52 11.92
C PHE A 294 -2.26 20.08 10.98
N ALA A 295 -1.05 20.60 11.18
CA ALA A 295 0.14 20.18 10.44
C ALA A 295 0.43 18.69 10.68
N PHE A 296 0.37 18.22 11.93
CA PHE A 296 0.56 16.80 12.26
C PHE A 296 -0.47 15.90 11.55
N ARG A 297 -1.73 16.35 11.44
CA ARG A 297 -2.77 15.65 10.68
C ARG A 297 -2.48 15.59 9.19
N ILE A 298 -2.09 16.72 8.58
CA ILE A 298 -1.71 16.77 7.17
C ILE A 298 -0.54 15.83 6.88
N VAL A 299 0.52 15.92 7.69
CA VAL A 299 1.72 15.08 7.55
C VAL A 299 1.36 13.61 7.68
N SER A 300 0.55 13.23 8.68
CA SER A 300 0.10 11.85 8.87
C SER A 300 -0.70 11.33 7.67
N HIS A 301 -1.53 12.18 7.06
CA HIS A 301 -2.29 11.85 5.86
C HIS A 301 -1.40 11.71 4.62
N CYS A 302 -0.42 12.58 4.46
CA CYS A 302 0.57 12.48 3.39
C CYS A 302 1.42 11.20 3.52
N LEU A 303 1.80 10.83 4.75
CA LEU A 303 2.56 9.61 5.03
C LEU A 303 1.76 8.35 4.68
N SER A 304 0.49 8.27 5.09
CA SER A 304 -0.34 7.08 4.80
C SER A 304 -0.57 6.89 3.30
N TYR A 305 -0.79 7.98 2.56
CA TYR A 305 -0.94 7.95 1.10
C TYR A 305 0.40 7.65 0.40
N GLY A 306 1.50 8.16 0.95
CA GLY A 306 2.86 7.91 0.49
C GLY A 306 3.27 6.44 0.55
N ASN A 307 2.64 5.62 1.39
CA ASN A 307 2.89 4.18 1.50
C ASN A 307 2.85 3.45 0.15
N SER A 308 1.94 3.84 -0.76
CA SER A 308 1.82 3.24 -2.10
C SER A 308 3.02 3.50 -3.01
N CYS A 309 3.88 4.47 -2.66
CA CYS A 309 5.10 4.81 -3.40
C CYS A 309 6.36 4.19 -2.79
N VAL A 310 6.28 3.83 -1.51
CA VAL A 310 7.40 3.25 -0.77
C VAL A 310 7.73 1.85 -1.30
N ASN A 311 6.72 1.05 -1.66
CA ASN A 311 6.93 -0.35 -2.07
C ASN A 311 7.89 -0.48 -3.28
N PRO A 312 7.67 0.20 -4.42
CA PRO A 312 8.61 0.19 -5.55
C PRO A 312 10.01 0.73 -5.21
N VAL A 313 10.09 1.79 -4.40
CA VAL A 313 11.37 2.39 -3.96
C VAL A 313 12.19 1.34 -3.20
N LEU A 314 11.58 0.67 -2.23
CA LEU A 314 12.24 -0.39 -1.47
C LEU A 314 12.69 -1.54 -2.39
N TYR A 315 11.89 -1.94 -3.38
CA TYR A 315 12.31 -2.95 -4.34
C TYR A 315 13.47 -2.48 -5.23
N ALA A 316 13.42 -1.24 -5.71
CA ALA A 316 14.43 -0.65 -6.60
C ALA A 316 15.80 -0.50 -5.92
N PHE A 317 15.84 -0.09 -4.66
CA PHE A 317 17.10 0.14 -3.95
C PHE A 317 17.63 -1.10 -3.24
N LEU A 318 16.76 -1.93 -2.67
CA LEU A 318 17.16 -2.97 -1.72
C LEU A 318 17.10 -4.39 -2.30
N SER A 319 16.28 -4.66 -3.31
CA SER A 319 16.24 -5.99 -3.95
C SER A 319 17.27 -6.10 -5.06
N GLU A 320 18.43 -6.69 -4.76
CA GLU A 320 19.46 -7.00 -5.76
C GLU A 320 18.92 -7.84 -6.92
N ASN A 321 17.98 -8.74 -6.63
CA ASN A 321 17.32 -9.56 -7.64
C ASN A 321 16.44 -8.71 -8.57
N PHE A 322 15.69 -7.75 -8.00
CA PHE A 322 14.89 -6.82 -8.78
C PHE A 322 15.77 -5.91 -9.63
N ARG A 323 16.85 -5.36 -9.07
CA ARG A 323 17.82 -4.53 -9.82
C ARG A 323 18.47 -5.29 -10.97
N LYS A 324 18.85 -6.57 -10.76
CA LYS A 324 19.38 -7.43 -11.82
C LYS A 324 18.33 -7.69 -12.91
N ALA A 325 17.09 -7.98 -12.53
CA ALA A 325 15.98 -8.15 -13.46
C ALA A 325 15.71 -6.87 -14.26
N CYS A 326 15.68 -5.70 -13.61
CA CYS A 326 15.56 -4.41 -14.28
C CYS A 326 16.67 -4.21 -15.32
N ARG A 327 17.93 -4.40 -14.91
CA ARG A 327 19.08 -4.29 -15.84
C ARG A 327 18.92 -5.23 -17.02
N GLN A 328 18.62 -6.50 -16.82
CA GLN A 328 18.40 -7.44 -17.91
C GLN A 328 17.30 -6.98 -18.88
N VAL A 329 16.19 -6.46 -18.35
CA VAL A 329 15.08 -5.94 -19.15
C VAL A 329 15.50 -4.72 -19.99
N PHE A 330 16.25 -3.77 -19.41
CA PHE A 330 16.71 -2.58 -20.12
C PHE A 330 17.88 -2.86 -21.08
N THR A 331 18.80 -3.77 -20.73
CA THR A 331 19.90 -4.17 -21.62
C THR A 331 19.40 -4.98 -22.81
N CYS A 332 18.38 -5.84 -22.63
CA CYS A 332 17.72 -6.50 -23.76
C CYS A 332 16.96 -5.51 -24.65
N TYR A 333 16.39 -4.42 -24.08
CA TYR A 333 15.76 -3.36 -24.87
C TYR A 333 16.79 -2.65 -25.76
N LEU A 334 17.98 -2.34 -25.22
CA LEU A 334 19.08 -1.74 -25.99
C LEU A 334 19.67 -2.70 -27.04
N ARG A 335 19.69 -4.01 -26.78
CA ARG A 335 20.14 -5.05 -27.73
C ARG A 335 19.06 -5.52 -28.71
N SER A 336 17.83 -5.02 -28.62
CA SER A 336 16.74 -5.35 -29.56
C SER A 336 16.75 -4.49 -30.83
N GLN A 337 17.82 -3.72 -31.09
CA GLN A 337 18.05 -3.24 -32.44
C GLN A 337 18.31 -4.44 -33.37
N PRO A 338 17.68 -4.53 -34.54
CA PRO A 338 17.84 -5.66 -35.42
C PRO A 338 19.32 -5.79 -35.81
N PRO A 339 19.88 -7.01 -35.86
CA PRO A 339 21.23 -7.20 -36.37
C PRO A 339 21.27 -6.70 -37.84
N PRO A 340 22.36 -6.04 -38.27
CA PRO A 340 22.56 -5.81 -39.71
C PRO A 340 22.53 -7.15 -40.45
N PRO A 341 22.08 -7.18 -41.71
CA PRO A 341 21.89 -8.42 -42.45
C PRO A 341 23.19 -9.24 -42.52
N PRO A 342 23.11 -10.58 -42.54
CA PRO A 342 24.24 -11.44 -42.26
C PRO A 342 25.23 -11.46 -43.43
N SER A 343 26.42 -10.87 -43.24
CA SER A 343 27.62 -11.31 -43.97
C SER A 343 28.23 -12.47 -43.18
N GLY A 344 28.13 -13.67 -43.76
CA GLY A 344 28.29 -14.95 -43.09
C GLY A 344 29.55 -15.11 -42.23
N LYS A 345 29.34 -15.69 -41.04
CA LYS A 345 30.22 -16.67 -40.37
C LYS A 345 29.43 -17.30 -39.22
N VAL A 346 29.00 -18.55 -39.42
CA VAL A 346 28.32 -19.38 -38.43
C VAL A 346 29.33 -19.83 -37.39
N VAL A 347 29.20 -19.38 -36.14
CA VAL A 347 29.92 -19.95 -35.00
C VAL A 347 28.97 -20.90 -34.27
N ARG A 348 29.28 -22.19 -34.36
CA ARG A 348 28.52 -23.30 -33.76
C ARG A 348 28.95 -23.47 -32.31
N PHE A 349 28.08 -23.17 -31.35
CA PHE A 349 28.29 -23.57 -29.95
C PHE A 349 27.76 -25.00 -29.76
N ARG A 350 28.67 -25.93 -29.46
CA ARG A 350 28.38 -27.31 -29.04
C ARG A 350 27.94 -27.27 -27.58
N LEU A 351 26.73 -27.75 -27.29
CA LEU A 351 26.25 -27.96 -25.92
C LEU A 351 26.31 -29.46 -25.67
N ASP A 352 27.31 -29.92 -24.91
CA ASP A 352 27.41 -31.32 -24.54
C ASP A 352 26.30 -31.67 -23.53
N THR A 353 25.56 -32.70 -23.91
CA THR A 353 24.47 -33.35 -23.19
C THR A 353 25.01 -34.08 -21.97
N PHE A 354 24.58 -33.73 -20.75
CA PHE A 354 24.63 -34.67 -19.62
C PHE A 354 23.25 -35.31 -19.45
N SER A 355 23.10 -36.45 -20.12
CA SER A 355 22.11 -37.48 -19.79
C SER A 355 22.85 -38.60 -19.07
N THR A 356 22.47 -38.90 -17.84
CA THR A 356 22.84 -40.16 -17.18
C THR A 356 21.63 -40.68 -16.42
N THR A 357 20.82 -41.46 -17.13
CA THR A 357 20.19 -42.66 -16.59
C THR A 357 20.76 -43.83 -17.35
N HIS A 358 21.38 -44.78 -16.65
CA HIS A 358 21.20 -46.21 -16.88
C HIS A 358 21.62 -46.98 -15.63
N SER A 359 20.64 -47.66 -15.04
CA SER A 359 20.83 -48.90 -14.32
C SER A 359 21.29 -49.98 -15.30
N THR A 360 22.27 -50.79 -14.92
CA THR A 360 22.38 -52.20 -15.33
C THR A 360 23.11 -53.00 -14.25
N SER A 361 22.57 -54.20 -14.07
CA SER A 361 22.89 -55.33 -13.23
C SER A 361 24.12 -56.15 -13.66
N ASN A 362 24.57 -57.01 -12.74
CA ASN A 362 25.47 -58.18 -12.85
C ASN A 362 26.98 -57.90 -12.89
N ILE A 363 27.73 -58.32 -11.86
CA ILE A 363 28.24 -59.69 -11.61
C ILE A 363 28.19 -59.95 -10.11
#